data_AF-A0A564Q7R4-F1
#
_entry.id   AF-A0A564Q7R4-F1
#
_cell.length_a   1.000
_cell.length_b   1.000
_cell.length_c   1.000
_cell.angle_alpha   90.00
_cell.angle_beta   90.00
_cell.angle_gamma   90.00
#
_symmetry.space_group_name_H-M   'P 1'
#
loop_
_entity.id
_entity.type
_entity.pdbx_description
1 polymer ?
#
loop_
_entity_poly.entity_id
_entity_poly.type
_entity_poly.pdbx_seq_one_letter_code
_entity_poly.pdbx_strand_id
1 'polypeptide(L)'
;MISPDPTNRKVLNKLFDVNKVLLKECGSVYGGIMIFHPYRIRGVVDDDILIEGIRWSEIRKKENWRDYVYPSPHIHAFVVSHFITAGDEIYEKSGFVMKRITKPGSKVSIGNLYDLCRAVTYCLSHCAVYPGERIKTTRWFGDLASFTSNSDKVKRDVYEAFVKARKRLGDAPRPRLRPRGRGRGEGEREAIKCKKCGGNLIPISKVWDYLRDPEWCAKAEHSELLRSVAEMMRSQGYFDNSVVIPPPLPSHHVQDEKSRVRLIR
;
A
#
# COMPACT_ATOMS: atom_id res chain seq x y z
N MET A 1 -33.34 5.71 4.63
CA MET A 1 -32.43 5.54 3.49
C MET A 1 -31.30 6.55 3.65
N ILE A 2 -30.06 6.08 3.86
CA ILE A 2 -28.90 6.96 4.05
C ILE A 2 -28.52 7.54 2.67
N SER A 3 -28.31 8.86 2.57
CA SER A 3 -27.95 9.52 1.30
C SER A 3 -26.78 8.79 0.63
N PRO A 4 -26.86 8.51 -0.68
CA PRO A 4 -25.81 7.81 -1.42
C PRO A 4 -24.59 8.68 -1.65
N ASP A 5 -24.59 9.96 -1.23
CA ASP A 5 -23.44 10.83 -1.36
C ASP A 5 -22.33 10.38 -0.40
N PRO A 6 -21.28 9.73 -0.93
CA PRO A 6 -20.22 9.18 -0.10
C PRO A 6 -19.30 10.28 0.46
N THR A 7 -19.49 11.54 0.03
CA THR A 7 -18.77 12.70 0.57
C THR A 7 -19.39 13.20 1.88
N ASN A 8 -20.61 12.77 2.24
CA ASN A 8 -21.23 13.22 3.48
C ASN A 8 -20.59 12.57 4.71
N ARG A 9 -19.77 13.34 5.43
CA ARG A 9 -19.06 12.89 6.63
C ARG A 9 -19.97 12.26 7.70
N LYS A 10 -21.17 12.81 7.93
CA LYS A 10 -22.10 12.28 8.95
C LYS A 10 -22.59 10.89 8.57
N VAL A 11 -22.95 10.72 7.31
CA VAL A 11 -23.33 9.43 6.72
C VAL A 11 -22.21 8.42 6.86
N LEU A 12 -20.99 8.78 6.45
CA LEU A 12 -19.85 7.88 6.53
C LEU A 12 -19.53 7.49 7.98
N ASN A 13 -19.58 8.43 8.92
CA ASN A 13 -19.41 8.12 10.35
C ASN A 13 -20.42 7.08 10.81
N LYS A 14 -21.71 7.29 10.50
CA LYS A 14 -22.77 6.36 10.87
C LYS A 14 -22.57 4.98 10.25
N LEU A 15 -22.14 4.92 8.98
CA LEU A 15 -21.81 3.66 8.31
C LEU A 15 -20.72 2.89 9.05
N PHE A 16 -19.62 3.56 9.41
CA PHE A 16 -18.56 2.91 10.20
C PHE A 16 -19.07 2.44 11.56
N ASP A 17 -19.87 3.24 12.26
CA ASP A 17 -20.35 2.87 13.59
C ASP A 17 -21.32 1.68 13.56
N VAL A 18 -22.20 1.63 12.56
CA VAL A 18 -23.07 0.46 12.32
C VAL A 18 -22.24 -0.78 12.00
N ASN A 19 -21.24 -0.65 11.12
CA ASN A 19 -20.40 -1.80 10.74
C ASN A 19 -19.55 -2.32 11.90
N LYS A 20 -19.11 -1.47 12.84
CA LYS A 20 -18.41 -1.93 14.05
C LYS A 20 -19.29 -2.85 14.88
N VAL A 21 -20.55 -2.48 15.09
CA VAL A 21 -21.52 -3.28 15.86
C VAL A 21 -21.75 -4.60 15.16
N LEU A 22 -22.07 -4.57 13.85
CA LEU A 22 -22.30 -5.78 13.06
C LEU A 22 -21.09 -6.71 13.04
N LEU A 23 -19.88 -6.19 12.80
CA LEU A 23 -18.67 -7.00 12.80
C LEU A 23 -18.43 -7.67 14.15
N LYS A 24 -18.70 -6.97 15.26
CA LYS A 24 -18.58 -7.54 16.61
C LYS A 24 -19.60 -8.67 16.82
N GLU A 25 -20.86 -8.47 16.44
CA GLU A 25 -21.91 -9.49 16.49
C GLU A 25 -21.58 -10.71 15.61
N CYS A 26 -20.89 -10.50 14.50
CA CYS A 26 -20.44 -11.56 13.60
C CYS A 26 -19.16 -12.26 14.07
N GLY A 27 -18.58 -11.88 15.21
CA GLY A 27 -17.43 -12.56 15.82
C GLY A 27 -16.10 -11.80 15.75
N SER A 28 -16.04 -10.58 15.22
CA SER A 28 -14.83 -9.73 15.23
C SER A 28 -14.65 -9.04 16.59
N VAL A 29 -14.40 -9.83 17.64
CA VAL A 29 -14.33 -9.32 19.02
C VAL A 29 -13.10 -8.44 19.24
N TYR A 30 -11.94 -8.84 18.73
CA TYR A 30 -10.68 -8.08 18.86
C TYR A 30 -10.60 -6.86 17.92
N GLY A 31 -11.51 -6.78 16.95
CA GLY A 31 -11.57 -5.74 15.95
C GLY A 31 -10.60 -5.91 14.79
N GLY A 32 -10.15 -4.78 14.23
CA GLY A 32 -9.38 -4.75 12.99
C GLY A 32 -9.39 -3.39 12.30
N ILE A 33 -9.25 -3.39 10.98
CA ILE A 33 -9.31 -2.18 10.14
C ILE A 33 -10.44 -2.29 9.12
N MET A 34 -11.22 -1.23 8.99
CA MET A 34 -12.23 -1.06 7.96
C MET A 34 -11.75 -0.03 6.94
N ILE A 35 -12.01 -0.30 5.66
CA ILE A 35 -11.66 0.53 4.51
C ILE A 35 -12.94 0.77 3.70
N PHE A 36 -13.35 2.03 3.59
CA PHE A 36 -14.55 2.42 2.86
C PHE A 36 -14.25 2.67 1.39
N HIS A 37 -15.09 2.07 0.53
CA HIS A 37 -15.06 2.23 -0.92
C HIS A 37 -16.39 2.78 -1.41
N PRO A 38 -16.40 3.98 -2.00
CA PRO A 38 -17.65 4.62 -2.43
C PRO A 38 -18.15 4.18 -3.81
N TYR A 39 -17.28 3.61 -4.64
CA TYR A 39 -17.56 3.36 -6.05
C TYR A 39 -17.20 1.93 -6.45
N ARG A 40 -17.86 1.45 -7.51
CA ARG A 40 -17.50 0.25 -8.27
C ARG A 40 -17.30 0.61 -9.75
N ILE A 41 -16.53 -0.20 -10.47
CA ILE A 41 -16.33 -0.04 -11.92
C ILE A 41 -17.60 -0.46 -12.66
N ARG A 42 -18.03 0.32 -13.66
CA ARG A 42 -19.16 -0.01 -14.55
C ARG A 42 -18.77 -1.09 -15.55
N GLY A 43 -19.73 -1.98 -15.87
CA GLY A 43 -19.59 -2.93 -16.99
C GLY A 43 -18.57 -4.06 -16.77
N VAL A 44 -18.05 -4.22 -15.56
CA VAL A 44 -17.14 -5.31 -15.21
C VAL A 44 -17.91 -6.45 -14.56
N VAL A 45 -17.77 -7.65 -15.13
CA VAL A 45 -18.31 -8.92 -14.59
C VAL A 45 -17.18 -9.82 -14.07
N ASP A 46 -15.90 -9.45 -14.30
CA ASP A 46 -14.75 -10.25 -13.86
C ASP A 46 -14.45 -10.07 -12.37
N ASP A 47 -14.43 -11.19 -11.63
CA ASP A 47 -14.00 -11.26 -10.23
C ASP A 47 -12.47 -11.37 -10.06
N ASP A 48 -11.68 -11.17 -11.13
CA ASP A 48 -10.21 -11.21 -11.02
C ASP A 48 -9.65 -9.90 -10.45
N ILE A 49 -9.14 -10.00 -9.22
CA ILE A 49 -8.55 -8.92 -8.43
C ILE A 49 -7.38 -8.21 -9.16
N LEU A 50 -6.58 -8.94 -9.94
CA LEU A 50 -5.45 -8.35 -10.68
C LEU A 50 -5.95 -7.51 -11.85
N ILE A 51 -6.91 -8.04 -12.61
CA ILE A 51 -7.54 -7.34 -13.74
C ILE A 51 -8.26 -6.09 -13.22
N GLU A 52 -9.03 -6.22 -12.13
CA GLU A 52 -9.71 -5.08 -11.51
C GLU A 52 -8.71 -4.03 -11.03
N GLY A 53 -7.60 -4.43 -10.41
CA GLY A 53 -6.53 -3.52 -9.99
C GLY A 53 -5.89 -2.73 -11.15
N ILE A 54 -5.66 -3.39 -12.29
CA ILE A 54 -5.16 -2.73 -13.50
C ILE A 54 -6.18 -1.71 -14.01
N ARG A 55 -7.47 -2.09 -14.10
CA ARG A 55 -8.55 -1.18 -14.52
C ARG A 55 -8.65 0.04 -13.62
N TRP A 56 -8.60 -0.13 -12.29
CA TRP A 56 -8.55 0.99 -11.36
C TRP A 56 -7.33 1.90 -11.59
N SER A 57 -6.17 1.32 -11.90
CA SER A 57 -4.97 2.10 -12.25
C SER A 57 -5.16 2.95 -13.50
N GLU A 58 -5.85 2.43 -14.51
CA GLU A 58 -6.15 3.16 -15.75
C GLU A 58 -7.23 4.22 -15.56
N ILE A 59 -8.33 3.89 -14.87
CA ILE A 59 -9.45 4.82 -14.61
C ILE A 59 -8.96 6.06 -13.87
N ARG A 60 -8.08 5.92 -12.86
CA ARG A 60 -7.54 7.05 -12.09
C ARG A 60 -6.71 8.04 -12.91
N LYS A 61 -6.23 7.65 -14.09
CA LYS A 61 -5.48 8.54 -14.99
C LYS A 61 -6.41 9.34 -15.92
N LYS A 62 -7.69 9.02 -15.97
CA LYS A 62 -8.68 9.68 -16.83
C LYS A 62 -9.31 10.87 -16.09
N GLU A 63 -9.38 12.02 -16.73
CA GLU A 63 -10.06 13.20 -16.16
C GLU A 63 -11.56 12.92 -15.95
N ASN A 64 -12.17 12.19 -16.87
CA ASN A 64 -13.57 11.77 -16.83
C ASN A 64 -13.78 10.41 -16.13
N TRP A 65 -12.96 10.07 -15.13
CA TRP A 65 -13.04 8.78 -14.41
C TRP A 65 -14.44 8.42 -13.89
N ARG A 66 -15.28 9.41 -13.61
CA ARG A 66 -16.67 9.22 -13.13
C ARG A 66 -17.56 8.48 -14.13
N ASP A 67 -17.27 8.58 -15.42
CA ASP A 67 -18.02 7.88 -16.47
C ASP A 67 -17.81 6.36 -16.40
N TYR A 68 -16.71 5.92 -15.78
CA TYR A 68 -16.32 4.52 -15.67
C TYR A 68 -16.75 3.87 -14.36
N VAL A 69 -17.35 4.63 -13.44
CA VAL A 69 -17.75 4.13 -12.13
C VAL A 69 -19.17 4.50 -11.76
N TYR A 70 -19.75 3.78 -10.80
CA TYR A 70 -21.04 4.11 -10.23
C TYR A 70 -20.98 4.12 -8.70
N PRO A 71 -21.79 4.95 -8.03
CA PRO A 71 -21.90 4.93 -6.56
C PRO A 71 -22.36 3.55 -6.09
N SER A 72 -21.53 2.90 -5.28
CA SER A 72 -21.82 1.60 -4.67
C SER A 72 -21.02 1.49 -3.36
N PRO A 73 -21.44 2.23 -2.33
CA PRO A 73 -20.70 2.30 -1.08
C PRO A 73 -20.65 0.94 -0.37
N HIS A 74 -19.44 0.49 -0.04
CA HIS A 74 -19.20 -0.74 0.71
C HIS A 74 -17.95 -0.62 1.60
N ILE A 75 -17.79 -1.55 2.54
CA ILE A 75 -16.66 -1.59 3.47
C ILE A 75 -15.94 -2.93 3.34
N HIS A 76 -14.62 -2.87 3.14
CA HIS A 76 -13.74 -4.00 3.35
C HIS A 76 -13.25 -3.99 4.80
N ALA A 77 -13.43 -5.10 5.51
CA ALA A 77 -12.96 -5.25 6.88
C ALA A 77 -11.89 -6.34 6.95
N PHE A 78 -10.74 -6.00 7.54
CA PHE A 78 -9.68 -6.93 7.89
C PHE A 78 -9.72 -7.12 9.39
N VAL A 79 -10.13 -8.31 9.82
CA VAL A 79 -10.48 -8.58 11.21
C VAL A 79 -9.65 -9.72 11.76
N VAL A 80 -9.29 -9.62 13.04
CA VAL A 80 -8.65 -10.72 13.77
C VAL A 80 -9.76 -11.52 14.45
N SER A 81 -10.10 -12.67 13.87
CA SER A 81 -11.05 -13.62 14.46
C SER A 81 -10.76 -15.04 13.97
N HIS A 82 -11.12 -16.03 14.78
CA HIS A 82 -11.13 -17.44 14.39
C HIS A 82 -12.26 -17.75 13.40
N PHE A 83 -13.40 -17.06 13.55
CA PHE A 83 -14.58 -17.26 12.73
C PHE A 83 -15.35 -15.96 12.58
N ILE A 84 -15.88 -15.72 11.37
CA ILE A 84 -16.80 -14.62 11.09
C ILE A 84 -18.04 -15.22 10.45
N THR A 85 -19.18 -15.01 11.12
CA THR A 85 -20.49 -15.33 10.55
C THR A 85 -20.74 -14.44 9.33
N ALA A 86 -21.25 -15.01 8.26
CA ALA A 86 -21.54 -14.34 7.00
C ALA A 86 -22.79 -14.98 6.36
N GLY A 87 -23.47 -14.28 5.45
CA GLY A 87 -24.60 -14.82 4.68
C GLY A 87 -25.95 -14.16 4.97
N ASP A 88 -27.02 -14.83 4.53
CA ASP A 88 -28.37 -14.27 4.40
C ASP A 88 -28.96 -13.84 5.74
N GLU A 89 -28.66 -14.55 6.84
CA GLU A 89 -29.15 -14.21 8.19
C GLU A 89 -28.74 -12.78 8.62
N ILE A 90 -27.54 -12.33 8.25
CA ILE A 90 -27.09 -10.96 8.56
C ILE A 90 -27.89 -9.96 7.74
N TYR A 91 -28.17 -10.28 6.48
CA TYR A 91 -28.96 -9.42 5.61
C TYR A 91 -30.41 -9.30 6.12
N GLU A 92 -31.03 -10.40 6.51
CA GLU A 92 -32.38 -10.40 7.08
C GLU A 92 -32.48 -9.54 8.35
N LYS A 93 -31.46 -9.59 9.22
CA LYS A 93 -31.45 -8.84 10.49
C LYS A 93 -31.09 -7.36 10.32
N SER A 94 -30.19 -7.03 9.40
CA SER A 94 -29.55 -5.71 9.36
C SER A 94 -29.72 -4.96 8.05
N GLY A 95 -30.13 -5.63 6.98
CA GLY A 95 -30.09 -5.12 5.61
C GLY A 95 -28.69 -5.04 5.00
N PHE A 96 -27.64 -5.49 5.71
CA PHE A 96 -26.27 -5.53 5.20
C PHE A 96 -25.94 -6.90 4.63
N VAL A 97 -25.33 -6.90 3.45
CA VAL A 97 -24.74 -8.11 2.87
C VAL A 97 -23.31 -8.23 3.38
N MET A 98 -23.05 -9.26 4.18
CA MET A 98 -21.69 -9.57 4.63
C MET A 98 -21.13 -10.77 3.85
N LYS A 99 -20.06 -10.52 3.09
CA LYS A 99 -19.36 -11.56 2.32
C LYS A 99 -17.98 -11.82 2.93
N ARG A 100 -17.73 -13.08 3.29
CA ARG A 100 -16.40 -13.54 3.65
C ARG A 100 -15.63 -13.90 2.38
N ILE A 101 -14.48 -13.27 2.18
CA ILE A 101 -13.64 -13.54 1.01
C ILE A 101 -12.72 -14.72 1.34
N THR A 102 -12.78 -15.78 0.53
CA THR A 102 -11.86 -16.93 0.59
C THR A 102 -11.47 -17.33 -0.83
N LYS A 103 -10.35 -18.05 -0.97
CA LYS A 103 -10.00 -18.72 -2.23
C LYS A 103 -11.04 -19.83 -2.51
N PRO A 104 -11.38 -20.15 -3.78
CA PRO A 104 -12.25 -21.28 -4.10
C PRO A 104 -11.78 -22.56 -3.40
N GLY A 105 -12.69 -23.27 -2.72
CA GLY A 105 -12.37 -24.47 -1.94
C GLY A 105 -11.66 -24.23 -0.59
N SER A 106 -11.33 -22.99 -0.23
CA SER A 106 -10.68 -22.65 1.03
C SER A 106 -11.69 -22.19 2.10
N LYS A 107 -11.50 -22.68 3.33
CA LYS A 107 -12.18 -22.15 4.53
C LYS A 107 -11.42 -20.97 5.17
N VAL A 108 -10.23 -20.67 4.68
CA VAL A 108 -9.32 -19.63 5.18
C VAL A 108 -9.37 -18.40 4.27
N SER A 109 -9.59 -17.24 4.88
CA SER A 109 -9.62 -15.95 4.17
C SER A 109 -8.23 -15.39 3.90
N ILE A 110 -7.37 -15.37 4.91
CA ILE A 110 -6.00 -14.82 4.84
C ILE A 110 -5.07 -15.85 5.48
N GLY A 111 -4.26 -16.53 4.67
CA GLY A 111 -3.43 -17.64 5.16
C GLY A 111 -2.11 -17.20 5.78
N ASN A 112 -1.58 -16.05 5.39
CA ASN A 112 -0.29 -15.54 5.84
C ASN A 112 -0.17 -14.02 5.65
N LEU A 113 0.97 -13.45 6.08
CA LEU A 113 1.26 -12.03 5.97
C LEU A 113 1.29 -11.52 4.52
N TYR A 114 1.71 -12.36 3.57
CA TYR A 114 1.74 -11.98 2.16
C TYR A 114 0.32 -11.81 1.60
N ASP A 115 -0.58 -12.75 1.88
CA ASP A 115 -2.00 -12.65 1.53
C ASP A 115 -2.64 -11.39 2.16
N LEU A 116 -2.32 -11.09 3.43
CA LEU A 116 -2.80 -9.88 4.11
C LEU A 116 -2.31 -8.61 3.39
N CYS A 117 -1.01 -8.51 3.13
CA CYS A 117 -0.41 -7.37 2.45
C CYS A 117 -1.01 -7.16 1.06
N ARG A 118 -1.22 -8.23 0.29
CA ARG A 118 -1.83 -8.17 -1.04
C ARG A 118 -3.26 -7.65 -0.97
N ALA A 119 -4.08 -8.20 -0.07
CA ALA A 119 -5.49 -7.81 0.06
C ALA A 119 -5.66 -6.36 0.58
N VAL A 120 -4.84 -5.95 1.57
CA VAL A 120 -4.84 -4.57 2.07
C VAL A 120 -4.37 -3.59 0.98
N THR A 121 -3.30 -3.92 0.26
CA THR A 121 -2.78 -3.09 -0.84
C THR A 121 -3.83 -2.93 -1.95
N TYR A 122 -4.51 -4.02 -2.30
CA TYR A 122 -5.64 -3.99 -3.21
C TYR A 122 -6.69 -2.99 -2.74
N CYS A 123 -7.20 -3.12 -1.51
CA CYS A 123 -8.22 -2.21 -1.00
C CYS A 123 -7.76 -0.75 -0.93
N LEU A 124 -6.48 -0.49 -0.60
CA LEU A 124 -5.96 0.87 -0.53
C LEU A 124 -5.75 1.50 -1.92
N SER A 125 -5.57 0.70 -2.97
CA SER A 125 -5.27 1.20 -4.33
C SER A 125 -6.38 2.04 -4.97
N HIS A 126 -7.63 1.82 -4.56
CA HIS A 126 -8.84 2.48 -5.09
C HIS A 126 -9.75 3.02 -3.98
N CYS A 127 -9.19 3.21 -2.78
CA CYS A 127 -9.90 3.91 -1.72
C CYS A 127 -10.01 5.40 -2.06
N ALA A 128 -11.19 6.00 -1.82
CA ALA A 128 -11.38 7.40 -2.11
C ALA A 128 -10.60 8.30 -1.13
N VAL A 129 -10.08 9.39 -1.68
CA VAL A 129 -9.49 10.51 -0.94
C VAL A 129 -10.36 11.71 -1.24
N TYR A 130 -10.82 12.40 -0.19
CA TYR A 130 -11.65 13.61 -0.32
C TYR A 130 -10.77 14.82 0.02
N PRO A 131 -10.27 15.57 -0.97
CA PRO A 131 -9.46 16.76 -0.72
C PRO A 131 -10.27 17.80 0.06
N GLY A 132 -9.63 18.47 1.02
CA GLY A 132 -10.24 19.56 1.80
C GLY A 132 -11.05 19.12 3.03
N GLU A 133 -11.61 17.92 3.02
CA GLU A 133 -12.27 17.37 4.20
C GLU A 133 -11.34 16.39 4.94
N ARG A 134 -11.23 16.51 6.27
CA ARG A 134 -10.55 15.50 7.11
C ARG A 134 -11.37 14.20 7.23
N ILE A 135 -11.97 13.75 6.13
CA ILE A 135 -12.69 12.48 6.06
C ILE A 135 -11.67 11.35 5.96
N LYS A 136 -11.65 10.50 6.98
CA LYS A 136 -10.88 9.26 6.97
C LYS A 136 -11.75 8.12 6.44
N THR A 137 -11.34 7.57 5.30
CA THR A 137 -11.92 6.38 4.66
C THR A 137 -11.35 5.07 5.21
N THR A 138 -10.36 5.15 6.11
CA THR A 138 -9.85 4.01 6.87
C THR A 138 -10.03 4.22 8.36
N ARG A 139 -10.49 3.19 9.08
CA ARG A 139 -10.69 3.25 10.53
C ARG A 139 -10.34 1.94 11.20
N TRP A 140 -9.55 2.03 12.26
CA TRP A 140 -9.39 0.94 13.20
C TRP A 140 -10.60 0.84 14.13
N PHE A 141 -10.90 -0.36 14.61
CA PHE A 141 -11.94 -0.63 15.59
C PHE A 141 -11.56 -1.80 16.50
N GLY A 142 -12.33 -1.97 17.58
CA GLY A 142 -12.07 -2.96 18.63
C GLY A 142 -10.76 -2.69 19.38
N ASP A 143 -10.25 -3.70 20.08
CA ASP A 143 -9.03 -3.61 20.90
C ASP A 143 -7.81 -3.25 20.06
N LEU A 144 -7.79 -3.66 18.79
CA LEU A 144 -6.73 -3.30 17.85
C LEU A 144 -6.65 -1.80 17.54
N ALA A 145 -7.73 -1.03 17.73
CA ALA A 145 -7.68 0.42 17.52
C ALA A 145 -6.81 1.15 18.54
N SER A 146 -6.67 0.56 19.73
CA SER A 146 -5.85 1.09 20.82
C SER A 146 -4.56 0.29 20.98
N PHE A 147 -4.28 -0.65 20.08
CA PHE A 147 -3.12 -1.51 20.22
C PHE A 147 -1.82 -0.72 20.07
N THR A 148 -0.99 -0.82 21.09
CA THR A 148 0.40 -0.35 21.08
C THR A 148 1.30 -1.52 21.37
N SER A 149 2.24 -1.81 20.48
CA SER A 149 3.27 -2.81 20.77
C SER A 149 4.33 -2.20 21.68
N ASN A 150 4.74 -2.91 22.74
CA ASN A 150 5.90 -2.55 23.55
C ASN A 150 7.23 -3.01 22.92
N SER A 151 7.18 -3.84 21.87
CA SER A 151 8.38 -4.32 21.18
C SER A 151 8.95 -3.25 20.25
N ASP A 152 10.15 -2.78 20.56
CA ASP A 152 10.83 -1.79 19.72
C ASP A 152 11.16 -2.33 18.33
N LYS A 153 11.35 -3.65 18.20
CA LYS A 153 11.49 -4.31 16.90
C LYS A 153 10.22 -4.13 16.06
N VAL A 154 9.06 -4.46 16.61
CA VAL A 154 7.78 -4.31 15.91
C VAL A 154 7.50 -2.84 15.56
N LYS A 155 7.75 -1.92 16.49
CA LYS A 155 7.63 -0.47 16.22
C LYS A 155 8.52 -0.03 15.06
N ARG A 156 9.78 -0.50 15.02
CA ARG A 156 10.73 -0.20 13.95
C ARG A 156 10.26 -0.75 12.60
N ASP A 157 9.86 -2.02 12.57
CA ASP A 157 9.38 -2.67 11.33
C ASP A 157 8.15 -1.95 10.76
N VAL A 158 7.18 -1.59 11.62
CA VAL A 158 6.00 -0.80 11.23
C VAL A 158 6.40 0.58 10.72
N TYR A 159 7.33 1.28 11.40
CA TYR A 159 7.81 2.58 10.97
C TYR A 159 8.54 2.52 9.62
N GLU A 160 9.40 1.53 9.40
CA GLU A 160 10.07 1.32 8.12
C GLU A 160 9.09 1.03 7.00
N ALA A 161 8.10 0.16 7.24
CA ALA A 161 7.04 -0.11 6.28
C ALA A 161 6.25 1.16 5.94
N PHE A 162 5.93 1.99 6.94
CA PHE A 162 5.24 3.26 6.76
C PHE A 162 6.07 4.27 5.94
N VAL A 163 7.36 4.41 6.23
CA VAL A 163 8.28 5.29 5.46
C VAL A 163 8.37 4.81 4.00
N LYS A 164 8.52 3.50 3.77
CA LYS A 164 8.53 2.91 2.42
C LYS A 164 7.22 3.18 1.68
N ALA A 165 6.07 2.99 2.33
CA ALA A 165 4.77 3.26 1.74
C ALA A 165 4.59 4.75 1.38
N ARG A 166 4.94 5.67 2.28
CA ARG A 166 4.85 7.11 2.01
C ARG A 166 5.78 7.58 0.90
N LYS A 167 7.00 7.01 0.81
CA LYS A 167 7.92 7.31 -0.30
C LYS A 167 7.30 6.89 -1.64
N ARG A 168 6.62 5.74 -1.69
CA ARG A 168 5.91 5.25 -2.89
C ARG A 168 4.71 6.12 -3.28
N LEU A 169 4.03 6.73 -2.32
CA LEU A 169 2.86 7.57 -2.55
C LEU A 169 3.21 9.03 -2.89
N GLY A 170 4.49 9.42 -2.87
CA GLY A 170 4.90 10.84 -3.04
C GLY A 170 4.56 11.74 -1.83
N ASP A 171 3.77 11.25 -0.87
CA ASP A 171 3.30 11.96 0.32
C ASP A 171 4.21 11.83 1.55
N ALA A 172 5.45 11.35 1.39
CA ALA A 172 6.41 11.37 2.48
C ALA A 172 6.70 12.82 2.89
N PRO A 173 6.65 13.17 4.19
CA PRO A 173 7.22 14.42 4.60
C PRO A 173 8.68 14.31 4.20
N ARG A 174 9.20 15.30 3.46
CA ARG A 174 10.66 15.43 3.35
C ARG A 174 11.17 15.29 4.77
N PRO A 175 12.14 14.38 5.05
CA PRO A 175 12.70 14.28 6.38
C PRO A 175 12.96 15.71 6.81
N ARG A 176 12.32 16.14 7.91
CA ARG A 176 12.77 17.36 8.56
C ARG A 176 14.17 16.98 9.02
N LEU A 177 15.15 17.19 8.15
CA LEU A 177 16.52 17.42 8.57
C LEU A 177 16.31 18.44 9.67
N ARG A 178 16.54 18.00 10.93
CA ARG A 178 16.48 18.92 12.07
C ARG A 178 17.17 20.19 11.60
N PRO A 179 16.56 21.38 11.74
CA PRO A 179 17.27 22.60 11.42
C PRO A 179 18.60 22.49 12.14
N ARG A 180 19.69 22.27 11.39
CA ARG A 180 21.01 22.47 11.96
C ARG A 180 20.96 23.89 12.46
N GLY A 181 21.31 24.05 13.73
CA GLY A 181 21.17 25.31 14.45
C GLY A 181 21.56 26.48 13.55
N ARG A 182 20.82 27.58 13.71
CA ARG A 182 21.20 28.87 13.15
C ARG A 182 22.70 29.08 13.40
N GLY A 183 23.43 29.42 12.35
CA GLY A 183 24.79 29.89 12.45
C GLY A 183 25.84 28.89 11.97
N ARG A 184 26.20 28.99 10.69
CA ARG A 184 27.55 29.28 10.17
C ARG A 184 27.55 28.94 8.68
N GLY A 185 28.27 29.76 7.90
CA GLY A 185 28.20 29.85 6.45
C GLY A 185 28.49 28.55 5.71
N GLU A 186 28.49 28.67 4.38
CA GLU A 186 28.82 27.66 3.38
C GLU A 186 30.29 27.18 3.50
N GLY A 187 30.65 26.64 4.66
CA GLY A 187 31.87 25.88 4.85
C GLY A 187 31.67 24.45 4.38
N GLU A 188 32.60 23.98 3.57
CA GLU A 188 32.71 22.58 3.14
C GLU A 188 32.39 21.63 4.29
N ARG A 189 31.30 20.88 4.15
CA ARG A 189 31.00 19.79 5.09
C ARG A 189 32.03 18.70 4.85
N GLU A 190 32.77 18.31 5.89
CA GLU A 190 33.69 17.17 5.85
C GLU A 190 33.03 15.96 5.17
N ALA A 191 33.74 15.39 4.20
CA ALA A 191 33.30 14.21 3.48
C ALA A 191 33.08 13.06 4.48
N ILE A 192 31.90 12.44 4.45
CA ILE A 192 31.61 11.28 5.29
C ILE A 192 32.52 10.14 4.82
N LYS A 193 33.35 9.59 5.70
CA LYS A 193 34.29 8.51 5.37
C LYS A 193 33.63 7.14 5.52
N CYS A 194 33.90 6.22 4.59
CA CYS A 194 33.53 4.82 4.71
C CYS A 194 34.32 4.19 5.86
N LYS A 195 33.62 3.61 6.84
CA LYS A 195 34.26 3.01 8.02
C LYS A 195 35.17 1.81 7.70
N LYS A 196 35.02 1.20 6.51
CA LYS A 196 35.76 -0.01 6.12
C LYS A 196 37.03 0.28 5.33
N CYS A 197 36.97 1.23 4.39
CA CYS A 197 38.09 1.55 3.49
C CYS A 197 38.59 2.99 3.60
N GLY A 198 37.98 3.84 4.44
CA GLY A 198 38.35 5.25 4.56
C GLY A 198 38.02 6.11 3.34
N GLY A 199 37.39 5.56 2.31
CA GLY A 199 36.97 6.30 1.11
C GLY A 199 35.90 7.35 1.41
N ASN A 200 35.85 8.42 0.63
CA ASN A 200 34.79 9.42 0.75
C ASN A 200 33.46 8.86 0.25
N LEU A 201 32.43 8.89 1.10
CA LEU A 201 31.05 8.57 0.75
C LEU A 201 30.38 9.82 0.19
N ILE A 202 30.15 9.79 -1.11
CA ILE A 202 29.39 10.83 -1.82
C ILE A 202 27.92 10.40 -1.94
N PRO A 203 26.96 11.33 -1.88
CA PRO A 203 25.57 11.02 -2.21
C PRO A 203 25.46 10.43 -3.61
N ILE A 204 24.65 9.37 -3.76
CA ILE A 204 24.46 8.70 -5.05
C ILE A 204 23.99 9.67 -6.14
N SER A 205 23.22 10.71 -5.80
CA SER A 205 22.79 11.76 -6.74
C SER A 205 23.94 12.52 -7.42
N LYS A 206 25.14 12.52 -6.84
CA LYS A 206 26.34 13.15 -7.41
C LYS A 206 27.18 12.20 -8.27
N VAL A 207 26.80 10.93 -8.40
CA VAL A 207 27.63 9.91 -9.10
C VAL A 207 27.97 10.32 -10.53
N TRP A 208 27.06 11.02 -11.21
CA TRP A 208 27.26 11.48 -12.58
C TRP A 208 28.29 12.60 -12.71
N ASP A 209 28.49 13.41 -11.67
CA ASP A 209 29.51 14.45 -11.67
C ASP A 209 30.92 13.83 -11.77
N TYR A 210 31.10 12.66 -11.15
CA TYR A 210 32.37 11.90 -11.17
C TYR A 210 32.48 11.00 -12.41
N LEU A 211 31.41 10.34 -12.82
CA LEU A 211 31.43 9.45 -13.99
C LEU A 211 31.55 10.18 -15.33
N ARG A 212 31.30 11.50 -15.34
CA ARG A 212 31.53 12.40 -16.48
C ARG A 212 32.90 13.08 -16.45
N ASP A 213 33.63 12.98 -15.34
CA ASP A 213 35.00 13.47 -15.22
C ASP A 213 35.96 12.39 -15.77
N PRO A 214 36.60 12.63 -16.94
CA PRO A 214 37.49 11.66 -17.56
C PRO A 214 38.77 11.43 -16.76
N GLU A 215 39.28 12.45 -16.07
CA GLU A 215 40.50 12.32 -15.25
C GLU A 215 40.24 11.48 -14.00
N TRP A 216 39.06 11.65 -13.39
CA TRP A 216 38.65 10.81 -12.27
C TRP A 216 38.43 9.37 -12.70
N CYS A 217 37.72 9.16 -13.82
CA CYS A 217 37.46 7.83 -14.36
C CYS A 217 38.74 7.06 -14.68
N ALA A 218 39.78 7.74 -15.18
CA ALA A 218 41.08 7.13 -15.47
C ALA A 218 41.83 6.65 -14.21
N LYS A 219 41.60 7.30 -13.06
CA LYS A 219 42.22 6.95 -11.76
C LYS A 219 41.40 5.92 -10.98
N ALA A 220 40.11 5.82 -11.23
CA ALA A 220 39.22 4.90 -10.55
C ALA A 220 39.22 3.52 -11.23
N GLU A 221 39.86 2.54 -10.59
CA GLU A 221 40.05 1.16 -11.08
C GLU A 221 38.76 0.47 -11.56
N HIS A 222 37.60 0.87 -11.04
CA HIS A 222 36.30 0.27 -11.36
C HIS A 222 35.27 1.31 -11.87
N SER A 223 35.73 2.38 -12.53
CA SER A 223 34.86 3.43 -13.08
C SER A 223 33.82 2.91 -14.06
N GLU A 224 34.16 1.94 -14.92
CA GLU A 224 33.20 1.33 -15.86
C GLU A 224 32.14 0.49 -15.15
N LEU A 225 32.51 -0.30 -14.13
CA LEU A 225 31.55 -1.04 -13.31
C LEU A 225 30.61 -0.08 -12.57
N LEU A 226 31.15 1.02 -12.02
CA LEU A 226 30.36 2.07 -11.38
C LEU A 226 29.39 2.73 -12.37
N ARG A 227 29.80 2.91 -13.63
CA ARG A 227 28.93 3.42 -14.70
C ARG A 227 27.80 2.46 -14.99
N SER A 228 28.09 1.16 -15.19
CA SER A 228 27.04 0.15 -15.41
C SER A 228 26.04 0.07 -14.25
N VAL A 229 26.52 0.15 -13.00
CA VAL A 229 25.66 0.18 -11.81
C VAL A 229 24.83 1.46 -11.76
N ALA A 230 25.43 2.62 -12.05
CA ALA A 230 24.70 3.90 -12.09
C ALA A 230 23.63 3.92 -13.19
N GLU A 231 23.90 3.35 -14.36
CA GLU A 231 22.91 3.21 -15.44
C GLU A 231 21.78 2.26 -15.07
N MET A 232 22.09 1.11 -14.46
CA MET A 232 21.09 0.17 -13.94
C MET A 232 20.20 0.83 -12.89
N MET A 233 20.78 1.55 -11.95
CA MET A 233 20.02 2.28 -10.93
C MET A 233 19.18 3.42 -11.56
N ARG A 234 19.64 4.04 -12.65
CA ARG A 234 18.89 5.05 -13.40
C ARG A 234 17.71 4.47 -14.16
N SER A 235 17.88 3.34 -14.83
CA SER A 235 16.77 2.65 -15.52
C SER A 235 15.71 2.12 -14.54
N GLN A 236 16.12 1.82 -13.30
CA GLN A 236 15.22 1.46 -12.21
C GLN A 236 14.66 2.66 -11.43
N GLY A 237 14.93 3.89 -11.87
CA GLY A 237 14.34 5.10 -11.30
C GLY A 237 14.93 5.56 -9.97
N TYR A 238 16.10 5.07 -9.55
CA TYR A 238 16.71 5.45 -8.26
C TYR A 238 17.21 6.90 -8.21
N PHE A 239 17.43 7.52 -9.38
CA PHE A 239 17.88 8.91 -9.50
C PHE A 239 16.76 9.88 -9.86
N ASP A 240 15.61 9.34 -10.28
CA ASP A 240 14.42 10.13 -10.53
C ASP A 240 13.59 10.10 -9.25
N ASN A 241 13.20 11.26 -8.74
CA ASN A 241 12.33 11.33 -7.56
C ASN A 241 10.90 10.83 -7.85
N SER A 242 10.63 10.29 -9.05
CA SER A 242 9.29 9.99 -9.55
C SER A 242 8.98 8.52 -9.90
N VAL A 243 9.86 7.52 -9.73
CA VAL A 243 9.57 6.15 -10.23
C VAL A 243 9.56 5.03 -9.18
N VAL A 244 8.54 4.17 -9.36
CA VAL A 244 8.12 2.95 -8.66
C VAL A 244 9.13 1.82 -8.86
N ILE A 245 9.52 1.14 -7.77
CA ILE A 245 10.41 -0.03 -7.81
C ILE A 245 9.67 -1.24 -8.42
N PRO A 246 10.24 -1.95 -9.42
CA PRO A 246 9.63 -3.16 -9.98
C PRO A 246 9.64 -4.34 -8.97
N PRO A 247 8.76 -5.34 -9.14
CA PRO A 247 8.71 -6.51 -8.27
C PRO A 247 9.99 -7.36 -8.40
N PRO A 248 10.36 -8.14 -7.36
CA PRO A 248 11.50 -9.03 -7.42
C PRO A 248 11.29 -10.13 -8.48
N LEU A 249 12.39 -10.54 -9.10
CA LEU A 249 12.45 -11.60 -10.12
C LEU A 249 11.82 -12.91 -9.62
N PRO A 250 11.23 -13.72 -10.53
CA PRO A 250 10.62 -14.99 -10.17
C PRO A 250 11.68 -15.99 -9.70
N SER A 251 11.42 -16.64 -8.58
CA SER A 251 12.14 -17.84 -8.17
C SER A 251 11.84 -18.98 -9.14
N HIS A 252 12.89 -19.62 -9.65
CA HIS A 252 12.79 -20.78 -10.53
C HIS A 252 11.93 -21.92 -9.95
N HIS A 253 11.28 -22.62 -10.88
CA HIS A 253 10.36 -23.74 -10.76
C HIS A 253 10.56 -24.75 -9.62
N VAL A 254 9.44 -25.16 -9.03
CA VAL A 254 9.14 -26.59 -8.86
C VAL A 254 7.80 -26.83 -9.59
N GLN A 255 7.87 -27.67 -10.62
CA GLN A 255 6.72 -28.18 -11.35
C GLN A 255 5.92 -29.13 -10.45
N ASP A 256 4.59 -29.07 -10.52
CA ASP A 256 3.87 -30.32 -10.74
C ASP A 256 2.60 -30.09 -11.55
N GLU A 257 2.47 -30.89 -12.60
CA GLU A 257 1.33 -30.96 -13.49
C GLU A 257 0.26 -31.87 -12.86
N LYS A 258 -1.01 -31.44 -12.93
CA LYS A 258 -2.11 -32.29 -13.41
C LYS A 258 -3.43 -31.51 -13.48
N SER A 259 -3.61 -30.89 -14.65
CA SER A 259 -4.80 -31.02 -15.50
C SER A 259 -6.08 -31.64 -14.88
N ARG A 260 -7.18 -30.86 -14.84
CA ARG A 260 -8.43 -31.04 -15.63
C ARG A 260 -9.64 -30.26 -15.07
N VAL A 261 -10.06 -29.25 -15.84
CA VAL A 261 -11.39 -29.06 -16.45
C VAL A 261 -12.69 -29.19 -15.60
N ARG A 262 -13.45 -28.07 -15.63
CA ARG A 262 -14.92 -27.84 -15.75
C ARG A 262 -15.70 -27.24 -14.57
N LEU A 263 -16.42 -26.18 -14.95
CA LEU A 263 -17.47 -25.43 -14.27
C LEU A 263 -18.62 -26.33 -13.76
N ILE A 264 -19.39 -25.82 -12.78
CA ILE A 264 -20.78 -25.37 -12.95
C ILE A 264 -21.32 -24.80 -11.62
N ARG A 265 -22.00 -23.65 -11.75
CA ARG A 265 -22.84 -22.87 -10.82
C ARG A 265 -22.15 -21.96 -9.80
#